data_AF-A0A3Q7YLT3-F1
#
_entry.id   AF-A0A3Q7YLT3-F1
#
_cell.length_a   1.000
_cell.length_b   1.000
_cell.length_c   1.000
_cell.angle_alpha   90.00
_cell.angle_beta   90.00
_cell.angle_gamma   90.00
#
_symmetry.space_group_name_H-M   'P 1'
#
loop_
_entity.id
_entity.type
_entity.pdbx_description
1 polymer ?
#
loop_
_entity_poly.entity_id
_entity_poly.type
_entity_poly.pdbx_seq_one_letter_code
_entity_poly.pdbx_strand_id
1 'polypeptide(L)'
;FIYLGSENGLRDQPSQRLNAPSQQPSKYGSHMFGHGLSRGSDIDGNGFNDFAIGAPNAEAVYLYRAYPVVKVHATVKSESREIKPEQGKVKITSCYRLSTTSTAKVAQEQELTIRIVMDKQLKRVKFTQTQTNEISFNVNANLGEQCRDFETQVRYSEKDIFTPIDLEMHYELNKKVPDSEEFCETCVVVDPMEPKVSTQKIIFSTGCATD
;
A
#
# COMPACT_ATOMS: atom_id res chain seq x y z
N PHE A 1 -4.07 20.40 13.52
CA PHE A 1 -3.07 19.45 12.99
C PHE A 1 -3.25 18.11 13.67
N ILE A 2 -2.90 17.02 13.00
CA ILE A 2 -2.90 15.67 13.55
C ILE A 2 -1.46 15.17 13.53
N TYR A 3 -1.02 14.63 14.66
CA TYR A 3 0.33 14.07 14.85
C TYR A 3 0.20 12.61 15.24
N LEU A 4 0.96 11.74 14.58
CA LEU A 4 1.02 10.33 14.93
C LEU A 4 2.03 10.11 16.05
N GLY A 5 1.70 9.16 16.94
CA GLY A 5 2.66 8.63 17.89
C GLY A 5 3.68 7.69 17.23
N SER A 6 4.71 7.36 17.98
CA SER A 6 5.73 6.37 17.65
C SER A 6 6.30 5.77 18.94
N GLU A 7 7.09 4.71 18.82
CA GLU A 7 7.84 4.15 19.96
C GLU A 7 8.77 5.18 20.63
N ASN A 8 9.20 6.21 19.90
CA ASN A 8 10.04 7.30 20.39
C ASN A 8 9.24 8.52 20.89
N GLY A 9 7.91 8.39 21.01
CA GLY A 9 7.01 9.49 21.39
C GLY A 9 6.29 10.12 20.20
N LEU A 10 5.87 11.38 20.34
CA LEU A 10 5.15 12.11 19.30
C LEU A 10 6.09 12.45 18.13
N ARG A 11 5.64 12.25 16.89
CA ARG A 11 6.43 12.67 15.71
C ARG A 11 6.47 14.20 15.60
N ASP A 12 7.61 14.74 15.17
CA ASP A 12 7.78 16.21 15.02
C ASP A 12 6.97 16.80 13.85
N GLN A 13 6.70 16.00 12.83
CA GLN A 13 5.96 16.42 11.64
C GLN A 13 4.50 15.96 11.72
N PRO A 14 3.52 16.84 11.41
CA PRO A 14 2.12 16.45 11.39
C PRO A 14 1.84 15.48 10.24
N SER A 15 1.02 14.46 10.49
CA SER A 15 0.55 13.53 9.46
C SER A 15 -0.58 14.11 8.62
N GLN A 16 -1.36 15.04 9.20
CA GLN A 16 -2.49 15.66 8.51
C GLN A 16 -2.75 17.07 9.04
N ARG A 17 -3.19 17.96 8.15
CA ARG A 17 -3.68 19.30 8.49
C ARG A 17 -5.14 19.41 8.06
N LEU A 18 -6.02 19.65 9.03
CA LEU A 18 -7.41 19.99 8.78
C LEU A 18 -7.55 21.51 8.73
N ASN A 19 -8.01 22.02 7.61
CA ASN A 19 -8.34 23.44 7.45
C ASN A 19 -9.82 23.66 7.75
N ALA A 20 -10.18 24.86 8.20
CA ALA A 20 -11.57 25.22 8.40
C ALA A 20 -12.35 25.07 7.08
N PRO A 21 -13.53 24.43 7.07
CA PRO A 21 -14.30 24.21 5.84
C PRO A 21 -14.69 25.51 5.12
N SER A 22 -14.96 26.58 5.87
CA SER A 22 -15.14 27.92 5.33
C SER A 22 -14.09 28.87 5.90
N GLN A 23 -13.50 29.65 4.99
CA GLN A 23 -12.53 30.72 5.29
C GLN A 23 -13.18 32.11 5.29
N GLN A 24 -14.45 32.21 4.92
CA GLN A 24 -15.17 33.48 4.96
C GLN A 24 -15.40 33.91 6.41
N PRO A 25 -15.23 35.19 6.77
CA PRO A 25 -15.54 35.66 8.11
C PRO A 25 -17.02 35.51 8.45
N SER A 26 -17.31 35.17 9.70
CA SER A 26 -18.65 35.24 10.29
C SER A 26 -18.98 36.66 10.77
N LYS A 27 -20.22 36.86 11.25
CA LYS A 27 -20.61 38.08 12.00
C LYS A 27 -19.72 38.37 13.21
N TYR A 28 -18.99 37.37 13.73
CA TYR A 28 -18.10 37.49 14.88
C TYR A 28 -16.61 37.47 14.51
N GLY A 29 -16.27 37.57 13.21
CA GLY A 29 -14.90 37.51 12.71
C GLY A 29 -14.47 36.12 12.25
N SER A 30 -13.19 35.77 12.41
CA SER A 30 -12.67 34.46 12.00
C SER A 30 -13.38 33.34 12.75
N HIS A 31 -13.62 32.20 12.09
CA HIS A 31 -14.46 31.11 12.59
C HIS A 31 -13.97 30.45 13.89
N MET A 32 -12.73 30.69 14.32
CA MET A 32 -12.13 30.02 15.48
C MET A 32 -12.20 28.49 15.39
N PHE A 33 -12.08 27.95 14.17
CA PHE A 33 -12.03 26.50 13.94
C PHE A 33 -10.84 25.89 14.67
N GLY A 34 -11.09 24.85 15.48
CA GLY A 34 -10.07 24.24 16.33
C GLY A 34 -10.02 24.80 17.75
N HIS A 35 -10.88 25.75 18.11
CA HIS A 35 -10.92 26.31 19.47
C HIS A 35 -11.46 25.31 20.50
N GLY A 36 -12.38 24.43 20.08
CA GLY A 36 -12.83 23.29 20.87
C GLY A 36 -12.45 21.99 20.18
N LEU A 37 -12.01 21.00 20.94
CA LEU A 37 -11.77 19.63 20.46
C LEU A 37 -12.45 18.65 21.40
N SER A 38 -13.21 17.71 20.85
CA SER A 38 -13.75 16.61 21.66
C SER A 38 -12.67 15.61 22.01
N ARG A 39 -12.94 14.77 23.01
CA ARG A 39 -12.26 13.49 23.13
C ARG A 39 -12.57 12.64 21.88
N GLY A 40 -11.60 11.85 21.43
CA GLY A 40 -11.83 10.87 20.38
C GLY A 40 -12.71 9.71 20.85
N SER A 41 -13.65 9.29 20.03
CA SER A 41 -14.52 8.12 20.24
C SER A 41 -14.93 7.55 18.89
N ASP A 42 -14.90 6.23 18.76
CA ASP A 42 -15.49 5.52 17.62
C ASP A 42 -17.02 5.60 17.71
N ILE A 43 -17.65 6.38 16.82
CA ILE A 43 -19.10 6.59 16.81
C ILE A 43 -19.82 5.76 15.74
N ASP A 44 -19.08 5.21 14.79
CA ASP A 44 -19.61 4.42 13.67
C ASP A 44 -19.28 2.92 13.79
N GLY A 45 -18.48 2.52 14.77
CA GLY A 45 -18.12 1.15 15.07
C GLY A 45 -17.07 0.57 14.12
N ASN A 46 -16.30 1.41 13.43
CA ASN A 46 -15.32 0.96 12.44
C ASN A 46 -13.95 0.58 13.06
N GLY A 47 -13.78 0.77 14.36
CA GLY A 47 -12.56 0.47 15.12
C GLY A 47 -11.55 1.62 15.17
N PHE A 48 -11.88 2.80 14.65
CA PHE A 48 -11.05 4.00 14.69
C PHE A 48 -11.82 5.15 15.36
N ASN A 49 -11.12 5.92 16.17
CA ASN A 49 -11.75 7.04 16.87
C ASN A 49 -12.04 8.20 15.93
N ASP A 50 -13.26 8.68 15.99
CA ASP A 50 -13.72 9.92 15.38
C ASP A 50 -13.59 11.08 16.37
N PHE A 51 -13.69 12.30 15.90
CA PHE A 51 -13.64 13.47 16.79
C PHE A 51 -14.39 14.66 16.21
N ALA A 52 -14.75 15.59 17.10
CA ALA A 52 -15.43 16.83 16.75
C ALA A 52 -14.51 18.04 16.96
N ILE A 53 -14.62 19.00 16.05
CA ILE A 53 -13.92 20.29 16.09
C ILE A 53 -14.95 21.41 16.21
N GLY A 54 -14.84 22.21 17.27
CA GLY A 54 -15.66 23.39 17.49
C GLY A 54 -15.14 24.61 16.76
N ALA A 55 -16.05 25.42 16.25
CA ALA A 55 -15.80 26.73 15.63
C ALA A 55 -16.84 27.74 16.17
N PRO A 56 -16.64 28.29 17.38
CA PRO A 56 -17.66 29.05 18.10
C PRO A 56 -18.13 30.30 17.35
N ASN A 57 -17.22 31.03 16.69
CA ASN A 57 -17.60 32.20 15.89
C ASN A 57 -18.37 31.83 14.61
N ALA A 58 -18.25 30.59 14.14
CA ALA A 58 -19.09 30.09 13.05
C ALA A 58 -20.43 29.51 13.53
N GLU A 59 -20.68 29.51 14.85
CA GLU A 59 -21.83 28.83 15.47
C GLU A 59 -21.93 27.35 15.01
N ALA A 60 -20.79 26.68 14.83
CA ALA A 60 -20.70 25.36 14.19
C ALA A 60 -19.81 24.36 14.95
N VAL A 61 -20.12 23.08 14.78
CA VAL A 61 -19.30 21.93 15.19
C VAL A 61 -19.15 21.02 13.98
N TYR A 62 -17.93 20.57 13.73
CA TYR A 62 -17.59 19.69 12.61
C TYR A 62 -17.22 18.30 13.13
N LEU A 63 -17.85 17.27 12.60
CA LEU A 63 -17.54 15.88 12.92
C LEU A 63 -16.58 15.31 11.86
N TYR A 64 -15.45 14.79 12.31
CA TYR A 64 -14.45 14.13 11.47
C TYR A 64 -14.45 12.64 11.76
N ARG A 65 -14.84 11.86 10.76
CA ARG A 65 -14.82 10.40 10.82
C ARG A 65 -13.52 9.83 10.26
N ALA A 66 -12.94 8.87 10.96
CA ALA A 66 -11.71 8.21 10.54
C ALA A 66 -12.04 7.06 9.58
N TYR A 67 -11.30 6.97 8.47
CA TYR A 67 -11.36 5.77 7.62
C TYR A 67 -10.59 4.63 8.29
N PRO A 68 -11.09 3.37 8.19
CA PRO A 68 -10.30 2.23 8.60
C PRO A 68 -8.97 2.14 7.85
N VAL A 69 -7.89 1.91 8.59
CA VAL A 69 -6.56 1.74 8.01
C VAL A 69 -6.28 0.27 7.76
N VAL A 70 -5.89 -0.06 6.53
CA VAL A 70 -5.46 -1.41 6.13
C VAL A 70 -3.99 -1.37 5.73
N LYS A 71 -3.21 -2.34 6.21
CA LYS A 71 -1.83 -2.55 5.75
C LYS A 71 -1.81 -3.73 4.80
N VAL A 72 -1.29 -3.50 3.60
CA VAL A 72 -1.09 -4.51 2.57
C VAL A 72 0.29 -5.13 2.76
N HIS A 73 0.33 -6.44 2.98
CA HIS A 73 1.57 -7.22 2.93
C HIS A 73 1.59 -7.92 1.58
N ALA A 74 2.54 -7.57 0.73
CA ALA A 74 2.69 -8.17 -0.58
C ALA A 74 4.16 -8.49 -0.83
N THR A 75 4.43 -9.69 -1.37
CA THR A 75 5.78 -10.15 -1.66
C THR A 75 5.83 -10.91 -2.96
N VAL A 76 6.91 -10.69 -3.71
CA VAL A 76 7.27 -11.50 -4.87
C VAL A 76 8.55 -12.25 -4.54
N LYS A 77 8.52 -13.57 -4.74
CA LYS A 77 9.64 -14.45 -4.46
C LYS A 77 9.86 -15.43 -5.60
N SER A 78 11.09 -15.57 -6.06
CA SER A 78 11.51 -16.69 -6.89
C SER A 78 11.75 -17.94 -6.05
N GLU A 79 11.51 -19.10 -6.65
CA GLU A 79 11.85 -20.40 -6.06
C GLU A 79 13.35 -20.55 -5.78
N SER A 80 14.20 -19.82 -6.51
CA SER A 80 15.65 -19.84 -6.38
C SER A 80 16.20 -18.42 -6.41
N ARG A 81 17.13 -18.10 -5.50
CA ARG A 81 17.83 -16.80 -5.49
C ARG A 81 18.97 -16.73 -6.51
N GLU A 82 19.37 -17.89 -7.01
CA GLU A 82 20.43 -18.07 -7.96
C GLU A 82 19.94 -19.00 -9.08
N ILE A 83 20.20 -18.63 -10.33
CA ILE A 83 19.82 -19.39 -11.52
C ILE A 83 21.04 -19.74 -12.34
N LYS A 84 21.09 -20.96 -12.89
CA LYS A 84 22.19 -21.36 -13.75
C LYS A 84 22.04 -20.77 -15.16
N PRO A 85 23.14 -20.50 -15.90
CA PRO A 85 23.07 -20.04 -17.29
C PRO A 85 22.18 -20.90 -18.20
N GLU A 86 22.18 -22.22 -18.01
CA GLU A 86 21.38 -23.19 -18.76
C GLU A 86 19.91 -23.29 -18.27
N GLN A 87 19.58 -22.66 -17.14
CA GLN A 87 18.24 -22.71 -16.56
C GLN A 87 17.30 -21.77 -17.33
N GLY A 88 16.58 -22.33 -18.30
CA GLY A 88 15.65 -21.58 -19.15
C GLY A 88 14.30 -21.23 -18.51
N LYS A 89 14.02 -21.70 -17.30
CA LYS A 89 12.76 -21.45 -16.58
C LYS A 89 12.99 -21.19 -15.10
N VAL A 90 12.19 -20.29 -14.54
CA VAL A 90 12.14 -20.08 -13.10
C VAL A 90 10.70 -19.81 -12.66
N LYS A 91 10.30 -20.40 -11.55
CA LYS A 91 9.00 -20.15 -10.92
C LYS A 91 9.09 -18.95 -9.99
N ILE A 92 8.07 -18.10 -10.04
CA ILE A 92 7.92 -16.94 -9.17
C ILE A 92 6.57 -17.03 -8.49
N THR A 93 6.55 -16.80 -7.18
CA THR A 93 5.37 -16.80 -6.33
C THR A 93 5.11 -15.39 -5.83
N SER A 94 3.89 -14.91 -6.05
CA SER A 94 3.36 -13.66 -5.52
C SER A 94 2.43 -13.97 -4.36
N CYS A 95 2.76 -13.54 -3.16
CA CYS A 95 1.92 -13.70 -1.98
C CYS A 95 1.41 -12.34 -1.48
N TYR A 96 0.18 -12.30 -1.00
CA TYR A 96 -0.44 -11.10 -0.45
C TYR A 96 -1.39 -11.43 0.70
N ARG A 97 -1.55 -10.47 1.61
CA ARG A 97 -2.57 -10.45 2.68
C ARG A 97 -2.77 -9.04 3.21
N LEU A 98 -3.85 -8.86 3.94
CA LEU A 98 -4.14 -7.63 4.69
C LEU A 98 -3.82 -7.81 6.17
N SER A 99 -3.62 -6.69 6.84
CA SER A 99 -3.71 -6.60 8.30
C SER A 99 -4.36 -5.29 8.68
N THR A 100 -5.28 -5.32 9.62
CA THR A 100 -5.96 -4.14 10.15
C THR A 100 -6.34 -4.38 11.61
N THR A 101 -6.50 -3.32 12.38
CA THR A 101 -7.10 -3.34 13.71
C THR A 101 -8.63 -3.20 13.67
N SER A 102 -9.19 -2.88 12.50
CA SER A 102 -10.63 -2.75 12.30
C SER A 102 -11.35 -4.09 12.42
N THR A 103 -12.50 -4.07 13.05
CA THR A 103 -13.47 -5.19 13.05
C THR A 103 -14.44 -5.10 11.88
N ALA A 104 -14.46 -4.01 11.13
CA ALA A 104 -15.36 -3.82 10.00
C ALA A 104 -14.97 -4.75 8.84
N LYS A 105 -15.96 -5.47 8.30
CA LYS A 105 -15.74 -6.41 7.18
C LYS A 105 -15.07 -5.74 5.98
N VAL A 106 -15.42 -4.48 5.72
CA VAL A 106 -14.83 -3.68 4.63
C VAL A 106 -13.31 -3.49 4.80
N ALA A 107 -12.77 -3.50 6.02
CA ALA A 107 -11.32 -3.41 6.23
C ALA A 107 -10.62 -4.77 6.19
N GLN A 108 -11.35 -5.86 6.35
CA GLN A 108 -10.81 -7.22 6.40
C GLN A 108 -10.73 -7.88 5.03
N GLU A 109 -11.48 -7.39 4.05
CA GLU A 109 -11.50 -7.86 2.67
C GLU A 109 -11.47 -6.67 1.70
N GLN A 110 -10.48 -6.63 0.80
CA GLN A 110 -10.32 -5.57 -0.20
C GLN A 110 -9.84 -6.10 -1.54
N GLU A 111 -10.30 -5.47 -2.62
CA GLU A 111 -9.74 -5.71 -3.95
C GLU A 111 -8.42 -4.95 -4.11
N LEU A 112 -7.36 -5.66 -4.45
CA LEU A 112 -6.05 -5.12 -4.77
C LEU A 112 -5.79 -5.25 -6.26
N THR A 113 -5.19 -4.22 -6.84
CA THR A 113 -4.57 -4.29 -8.16
C THR A 113 -3.07 -4.52 -7.98
N ILE A 114 -2.58 -5.64 -8.51
CA ILE A 114 -1.17 -6.07 -8.43
C ILE A 114 -0.57 -6.03 -9.82
N ARG A 115 0.64 -5.47 -9.92
CA ARG A 115 1.44 -5.42 -11.15
C ARG A 115 2.85 -5.93 -10.85
N ILE A 116 3.26 -7.01 -11.51
CA ILE A 116 4.61 -7.57 -11.39
C ILE A 116 5.40 -7.21 -12.64
N VAL A 117 6.57 -6.60 -12.46
CA VAL A 117 7.52 -6.24 -13.52
C VAL A 117 8.83 -6.96 -13.24
N MET A 118 9.37 -7.64 -14.24
CA MET A 118 10.62 -8.38 -14.14
C MET A 118 11.66 -7.78 -15.07
N ASP A 119 12.88 -7.63 -14.56
CA ASP A 119 14.08 -7.27 -15.31
C ASP A 119 13.85 -6.08 -16.27
N LYS A 120 13.31 -4.99 -15.73
CA LYS A 120 12.75 -3.86 -16.50
C LYS A 120 13.65 -3.35 -17.63
N GLN A 121 14.97 -3.35 -17.41
CA GLN A 121 15.96 -2.84 -18.35
C GLN A 121 16.33 -3.87 -19.43
N LEU A 122 16.74 -5.08 -19.03
CA LEU A 122 17.31 -6.08 -19.93
C LEU A 122 16.26 -7.08 -20.48
N LYS A 123 15.10 -7.18 -19.83
CA LYS A 123 13.94 -8.00 -20.23
C LYS A 123 14.31 -9.46 -20.51
N ARG A 124 15.24 -10.01 -19.74
CA ARG A 124 15.72 -11.40 -19.81
C ARG A 124 14.66 -12.38 -19.32
N VAL A 125 13.71 -11.95 -18.49
CA VAL A 125 12.65 -12.81 -17.95
C VAL A 125 11.30 -12.43 -18.51
N LYS A 126 10.52 -13.44 -18.92
CA LYS A 126 9.17 -13.27 -19.44
C LYS A 126 8.20 -14.24 -18.80
N PHE A 127 6.97 -13.80 -18.53
CA PHE A 127 5.87 -14.69 -18.15
C PHE A 127 5.53 -15.62 -19.31
N THR A 128 5.44 -16.92 -19.04
CA THR A 128 5.14 -17.92 -20.09
C THR A 128 3.77 -17.66 -20.74
N GLN A 129 2.80 -17.15 -19.97
CA GLN A 129 1.42 -16.93 -20.43
C GLN A 129 1.29 -15.72 -21.36
N THR A 130 1.95 -14.61 -21.04
CA THR A 130 1.80 -13.34 -21.79
C THR A 130 2.96 -13.09 -22.74
N GLN A 131 4.08 -13.80 -22.61
CA GLN A 131 5.32 -13.58 -23.36
C GLN A 131 5.90 -12.17 -23.20
N THR A 132 5.55 -11.51 -22.10
CA THR A 132 6.04 -10.18 -21.70
C THR A 132 6.75 -10.25 -20.35
N ASN A 133 7.52 -9.22 -20.00
CA ASN A 133 8.21 -9.13 -18.72
C ASN A 133 7.34 -8.50 -17.61
N GLU A 134 6.03 -8.37 -17.86
CA GLU A 134 5.09 -7.72 -16.96
C GLU A 134 3.75 -8.46 -16.94
N ILE A 135 3.07 -8.47 -15.80
CA ILE A 135 1.69 -8.92 -15.69
C ILE A 135 0.93 -8.09 -14.64
N SER A 136 -0.33 -7.80 -14.92
CA SER A 136 -1.23 -7.10 -14.00
C SER A 136 -2.50 -7.90 -13.79
N PHE A 137 -2.99 -7.94 -12.56
CA PHE A 137 -4.21 -8.66 -12.19
C PHE A 137 -4.82 -8.10 -10.91
N ASN A 138 -6.14 -8.28 -10.77
CA ASN A 138 -6.85 -7.95 -9.54
C ASN A 138 -7.02 -9.19 -8.65
N VAL A 139 -7.02 -8.99 -7.34
CA VAL A 139 -7.25 -10.04 -6.34
C VAL A 139 -8.13 -9.53 -5.21
N ASN A 140 -8.92 -10.41 -4.63
CA ASN A 140 -9.58 -10.14 -3.35
C ASN A 140 -8.66 -10.62 -2.23
N ALA A 141 -7.99 -9.69 -1.57
CA ALA A 141 -7.12 -9.96 -0.44
C ALA A 141 -7.92 -9.93 0.86
N ASN A 142 -7.60 -10.85 1.77
CA ASN A 142 -8.14 -10.87 3.12
C ASN A 142 -7.03 -10.98 4.17
N LEU A 143 -7.38 -11.21 5.44
CA LEU A 143 -6.39 -11.34 6.52
C LEU A 143 -5.47 -12.56 6.39
N GLY A 144 -5.90 -13.59 5.66
CA GLY A 144 -5.13 -14.80 5.38
C GLY A 144 -4.13 -14.60 4.24
N GLU A 145 -3.00 -15.30 4.31
CA GLU A 145 -2.01 -15.29 3.24
C GLU A 145 -2.49 -16.09 2.03
N GLN A 146 -2.49 -15.44 0.87
CA GLN A 146 -2.87 -16.03 -0.41
C GLN A 146 -1.71 -15.86 -1.39
N CYS A 147 -1.39 -16.92 -2.13
CA CYS A 147 -0.26 -16.93 -3.05
C CYS A 147 -0.69 -17.39 -4.45
N ARG A 148 -0.03 -16.83 -5.46
CA ARG A 148 -0.19 -17.20 -6.87
C ARG A 148 1.18 -17.44 -7.50
N ASP A 149 1.28 -18.57 -8.17
CA ASP A 149 2.49 -18.98 -8.86
C ASP A 149 2.47 -18.60 -10.35
N PHE A 150 3.64 -18.25 -10.86
CA PHE A 150 3.88 -17.89 -12.25
C PHE A 150 5.09 -18.66 -12.79
N GLU A 151 4.89 -19.38 -13.88
CA GLU A 151 6.01 -19.87 -14.68
C GLU A 151 6.58 -18.76 -15.55
N THR A 152 7.91 -18.66 -15.56
CA THR A 152 8.62 -17.69 -16.38
C THR A 152 9.73 -18.35 -17.20
N GLN A 153 10.07 -17.73 -18.32
CA GLN A 153 11.16 -18.11 -19.19
C GLN A 153 12.30 -17.11 -19.02
N VAL A 154 13.51 -17.64 -18.90
CA VAL A 154 14.74 -16.86 -18.73
C VAL A 154 15.58 -16.97 -19.99
N ARG A 155 16.02 -15.82 -20.50
CA ARG A 155 16.99 -15.72 -21.58
C ARG A 155 18.35 -15.32 -21.01
N TYR A 156 19.29 -16.24 -21.08
CA TYR A 156 20.68 -16.00 -20.72
C TYR A 156 21.41 -15.13 -21.76
N SER A 157 22.36 -14.33 -21.27
CA SER A 157 23.28 -13.48 -22.05
C SER A 157 24.59 -13.36 -21.27
N GLU A 158 25.70 -13.81 -21.83
CA GLU A 158 27.03 -13.76 -21.17
C GLU A 158 27.42 -12.34 -20.76
N LYS A 159 27.03 -11.33 -21.56
CA LYS A 159 27.32 -9.91 -21.28
C LYS A 159 26.65 -9.41 -20.00
N ASP A 160 25.55 -10.04 -19.60
CA ASP A 160 24.66 -9.57 -18.53
C ASP A 160 24.72 -10.47 -17.29
N ILE A 161 25.64 -11.44 -17.23
CA ILE A 161 25.71 -12.46 -16.17
C ILE A 161 25.88 -11.85 -14.76
N PHE A 162 26.60 -10.74 -14.65
CA PHE A 162 26.82 -10.03 -13.37
C PHE A 162 25.70 -9.05 -13.02
N THR A 163 24.71 -8.85 -13.89
CA THR A 163 23.59 -7.94 -13.62
C THR A 163 22.45 -8.75 -13.01
N PRO A 164 22.04 -8.48 -11.75
CA PRO A 164 20.91 -9.17 -11.14
C PRO A 164 19.62 -8.97 -11.94
N ILE A 165 18.71 -9.94 -11.87
CA ILE A 165 17.34 -9.84 -12.36
C ILE A 165 16.50 -9.29 -11.20
N ASP A 166 16.02 -8.07 -11.37
CA ASP A 166 15.11 -7.45 -10.40
C ASP A 166 13.66 -7.90 -10.66
N LEU A 167 12.98 -8.34 -9.59
CA LEU A 167 11.55 -8.58 -9.54
C LEU A 167 10.92 -7.45 -8.75
N GLU A 168 9.97 -6.73 -9.33
CA GLU A 168 9.22 -5.68 -8.66
C GLU A 168 7.73 -6.02 -8.68
N MET A 169 7.10 -6.06 -7.51
CA MET A 169 5.66 -6.22 -7.36
C MET A 169 5.08 -4.94 -6.80
N HIS A 170 4.39 -4.21 -7.65
CA HIS A 170 3.63 -3.00 -7.33
C HIS A 170 2.22 -3.40 -6.92
N TYR A 171 1.67 -2.74 -5.90
CA TYR A 171 0.33 -3.04 -5.40
C TYR A 171 -0.38 -1.78 -4.91
N GLU A 172 -1.69 -1.72 -5.13
CA GLU A 172 -2.56 -0.68 -4.60
C GLU A 172 -3.98 -1.20 -4.34
N LEU A 173 -4.71 -0.53 -3.45
CA LEU A 173 -6.15 -0.71 -3.33
C LEU A 173 -6.81 -0.31 -4.65
N ASN A 174 -7.69 -1.16 -5.17
CA ASN A 174 -8.42 -0.87 -6.39
C ASN A 174 -9.39 0.31 -6.19
N LYS A 175 -10.13 0.29 -5.07
CA LYS A 175 -11.03 1.37 -4.68
C LYS A 175 -10.28 2.43 -3.88
N LYS A 176 -10.22 3.65 -4.43
CA LYS A 176 -9.66 4.85 -3.76
C LYS A 176 -10.79 5.64 -3.10
N VAL A 177 -10.45 6.40 -2.06
CA VAL A 177 -11.37 7.38 -1.48
C VAL A 177 -11.69 8.42 -2.57
N PRO A 178 -12.96 8.63 -2.94
CA PRO A 178 -13.33 9.60 -3.97
C PRO A 178 -13.09 11.02 -3.46
N ASP A 179 -12.76 11.93 -4.37
CA ASP A 179 -12.78 13.38 -4.11
C ASP A 179 -14.22 13.87 -4.23
N SER A 180 -14.99 13.70 -3.16
CA SER A 180 -16.42 13.99 -3.06
C SER A 180 -16.73 14.66 -1.73
N GLU A 181 -17.79 15.48 -1.71
CA GLU A 181 -18.35 16.02 -0.48
C GLU A 181 -19.03 14.95 0.38
N GLU A 182 -19.41 13.81 -0.22
CA GLU A 182 -20.00 12.68 0.48
C GLU A 182 -18.92 11.76 1.07
N PHE A 183 -19.08 11.42 2.34
CA PHE A 183 -18.20 10.48 3.02
C PHE A 183 -18.40 9.05 2.50
N CYS A 184 -17.31 8.35 2.21
CA CYS A 184 -17.37 6.99 1.68
C CYS A 184 -17.38 5.94 2.80
N GLU A 185 -18.57 5.57 3.29
CA GLU A 185 -18.75 4.58 4.38
C GLU A 185 -18.07 3.21 4.14
N THR A 186 -17.73 2.91 2.88
CA THR A 186 -17.14 1.64 2.47
C THR A 186 -15.71 1.79 1.94
N CYS A 187 -15.08 2.93 2.17
CA CYS A 187 -13.69 3.15 1.79
C CYS A 187 -12.77 2.85 2.96
N VAL A 188 -11.56 2.42 2.62
CA VAL A 188 -10.46 2.22 3.56
C VAL A 188 -9.24 2.93 3.00
N VAL A 189 -8.26 3.18 3.87
CA VAL A 189 -7.02 3.85 3.49
C VAL A 189 -5.82 2.99 3.87
N VAL A 190 -4.75 3.13 3.08
CA VAL A 190 -3.41 2.63 3.44
C VAL A 190 -2.61 3.77 4.04
N ASP A 191 -1.63 3.47 4.89
CA ASP A 191 -0.65 4.46 5.31
C ASP A 191 0.14 4.97 4.08
N PRO A 192 0.09 6.27 3.74
CA PRO A 192 0.83 6.83 2.61
C PRO A 192 2.34 6.68 2.71
N MET A 193 2.88 6.45 3.91
CA MET A 193 4.32 6.26 4.17
C MET A 193 4.76 4.81 3.96
N GLU A 194 3.85 3.84 3.91
CA GLU A 194 4.20 2.45 3.66
C GLU A 194 4.59 2.25 2.18
N PRO A 195 5.54 1.34 1.89
CA PRO A 195 5.93 1.05 0.53
C PRO A 195 4.76 0.48 -0.26
N LYS A 196 4.71 0.82 -1.55
CA LYS A 196 3.74 0.30 -2.54
C LYS A 196 4.37 -0.70 -3.52
N VAL A 197 5.61 -1.08 -3.24
CA VAL A 197 6.39 -2.00 -4.06
C VAL A 197 7.16 -2.96 -3.16
N SER A 198 7.13 -4.23 -3.53
CA SER A 198 7.99 -5.27 -2.97
C SER A 198 9.01 -5.68 -4.03
N THR A 199 10.27 -5.82 -3.64
CA THR A 199 11.35 -6.11 -4.56
C THR A 199 12.15 -7.34 -4.14
N GLN A 200 12.58 -8.14 -5.12
CA GLN A 200 13.54 -9.22 -4.91
C GLN A 200 14.54 -9.24 -6.07
N LYS A 201 15.76 -9.72 -5.82
CA LYS A 201 16.78 -9.92 -6.85
C LYS A 201 17.12 -11.40 -6.99
N ILE A 202 17.35 -11.83 -8.23
CA ILE A 202 17.91 -13.13 -8.58
C ILE A 202 19.25 -12.89 -9.26
N ILE A 203 20.26 -13.70 -8.98
CA ILE A 203 21.58 -13.64 -9.64
C ILE A 203 21.81 -14.87 -10.51
N PHE A 204 22.68 -14.77 -11.50
CA PHE A 204 23.17 -15.94 -12.21
C PHE A 204 24.33 -16.58 -11.44
N SER A 205 24.39 -17.91 -11.40
CA SER A 205 25.54 -18.61 -10.84
C SER A 205 26.75 -18.43 -11.74
N THR A 206 27.79 -17.76 -11.25
CA THR A 206 29.03 -17.51 -12.01
C THR A 206 30.08 -18.59 -11.80
N GLY A 207 29.82 -19.59 -10.97
CA GLY A 207 30.75 -20.69 -10.68
C GLY A 207 32.04 -20.17 -10.05
N CYS A 208 32.12 -20.05 -8.73
CA CYS A 208 33.44 -20.10 -8.10
C CYS A 208 34.00 -21.50 -8.36
N ALA A 209 35.19 -21.60 -8.96
CA ALA A 209 35.93 -22.84 -8.98
C ALA A 209 36.07 -23.30 -7.51
N THR A 210 35.63 -24.52 -7.21
CA THR A 210 36.09 -25.19 -6.00
C THR A 210 37.56 -25.55 -6.25
N ASP A 211 38.45 -24.77 -5.65
CA ASP A 211 39.87 -25.09 -5.48
C ASP A 211 40.07 -26.45 -4.78
#